data_AF-A0A1S7DV43-F1
#
_entry.id   AF-A0A1S7DV43-F1
#
_cell.length_a   1.000
_cell.length_b   1.000
_cell.length_c   1.000
_cell.angle_alpha   90.00
_cell.angle_beta   90.00
_cell.angle_gamma   90.00
#
_symmetry.space_group_name_H-M   'P 1'
#
loop_
_entity.id
_entity.type
_entity.pdbx_description
1 polymer ?
#
loop_
_entity_poly.entity_id
_entity_poly.type
_entity_poly.pdbx_seq_one_letter_code
_entity_poly.pdbx_strand_id
1 'polypeptide(L)' 'MATKKQKEFAADFFEKHPNVEALFLNKQGEFFTDEDYCKNSLQKDKDGKIEAYETLKRETLNLKENSDV' A
#
# COMPACT_ATOMS: atom_id res chain seq x y z
N MET A 1 4.43 -1.23 9.00
CA MET A 1 4.95 -1.80 7.75
C MET A 1 4.01 -2.89 7.26
N ALA A 2 3.81 -3.02 5.95
CA ALA A 2 2.94 -4.06 5.39
C ALA A 2 3.50 -5.46 5.69
N THR A 3 2.63 -6.33 6.19
CA THR A 3 2.90 -7.74 6.45
C THR A 3 3.13 -8.51 5.14
N LYS A 4 3.68 -9.73 5.24
CA LYS A 4 3.87 -10.60 4.06
C LYS A 4 2.56 -10.82 3.30
N LYS A 5 1.47 -11.15 4.02
CA LYS A 5 0.14 -11.37 3.43
C LYS A 5 -0.41 -10.14 2.70
N GLN A 6 -0.15 -8.94 3.23
CA GLN A 6 -0.56 -7.69 2.60
C GLN A 6 0.22 -7.42 1.30
N LYS A 7 1.49 -7.80 1.25
CA LYS A 7 2.31 -7.71 0.03
C LYS A 7 1.90 -8.73 -1.02
N GLU A 8 1.58 -9.96 -0.60
CA GLU A 8 1.05 -11.02 -1.47
C GLU A 8 -0.30 -10.60 -2.07
N PHE A 9 -1.20 -10.03 -1.25
CA PHE A 9 -2.46 -9.47 -1.74
C PHE A 9 -2.24 -8.31 -2.72
N ALA A 10 -1.32 -7.39 -2.42
CA ALA A 10 -1.03 -6.27 -3.31
C ALA A 10 -0.48 -6.74 -4.66
N ALA A 11 0.37 -7.76 -4.68
CA ALA A 11 0.88 -8.37 -5.90
C ALA A 11 -0.25 -8.95 -6.76
N ASP A 12 -1.08 -9.82 -6.19
CA ASP A 12 -2.26 -10.41 -6.89
C ASP A 12 -3.25 -9.33 -7.36
N PHE A 13 -3.43 -8.27 -6.58
CA PHE A 13 -4.25 -7.12 -6.98
C PHE A 13 -3.67 -6.41 -8.21
N PHE A 14 -2.36 -6.14 -8.26
CA PHE A 14 -1.73 -5.49 -9.41
C PHE A 14 -1.76 -6.35 -10.68
N GLU A 15 -1.74 -7.68 -10.55
CA GLU A 15 -1.93 -8.58 -11.69
C GLU A 15 -3.35 -8.48 -12.27
N LYS A 16 -4.36 -8.38 -11.40
CA LYS A 16 -5.78 -8.27 -11.79
C LYS A 16 -6.17 -6.86 -12.25
N HIS A 17 -5.49 -5.84 -11.75
CA HIS A 17 -5.75 -4.42 -12.01
C HIS A 17 -4.49 -3.72 -12.54
N PRO A 18 -4.06 -4.02 -13.78
CA PRO A 18 -2.79 -3.53 -14.32
C PRO A 18 -2.75 -2.00 -14.51
N ASN A 19 -3.91 -1.34 -14.47
CA ASN A 19 -4.05 0.11 -14.53
C ASN A 19 -3.78 0.81 -13.18
N VAL A 20 -3.67 0.07 -12.08
CA VAL A 20 -3.34 0.64 -10.77
C VAL A 20 -1.83 0.57 -10.57
N GLU A 21 -1.19 1.72 -10.38
CA GLU A 21 0.27 1.82 -10.26
C GLU A 21 0.76 1.69 -8.81
N ALA A 22 -0.09 2.09 -7.85
CA ALA A 22 0.23 2.07 -6.43
C ALA A 22 -1.00 1.76 -5.57
N LEU A 23 -0.74 1.13 -4.43
CA LEU A 23 -1.68 0.93 -3.35
C LEU A 23 -1.13 1.60 -2.09
N PHE A 24 -2.00 2.31 -1.39
CA PHE A 24 -1.71 2.98 -0.13
C PHE A 24 -2.36 2.17 1.00
N LEU A 25 -1.53 1.65 1.90
CA LEU A 25 -1.97 0.85 3.03
C LEU A 25 -1.98 1.71 4.28
N ASN A 26 -3.15 1.91 4.88
CA ASN A 26 -3.27 2.60 6.16
C ASN A 26 -2.81 1.68 7.32
N LYS A 27 -2.62 2.25 8.51
CA LYS A 27 -2.22 1.50 9.70
C LYS A 27 -3.30 0.51 10.19
N GLN A 28 -4.55 0.70 9.79
CA GLN A 28 -5.68 -0.19 10.11
C GLN A 28 -5.70 -1.44 9.22
N GLY A 29 -4.90 -1.48 8.16
CA GLY A 29 -4.78 -2.62 7.25
C GLY A 29 -5.66 -2.51 5.99
N GLU A 30 -6.23 -1.34 5.71
CA GLU A 30 -7.04 -1.07 4.53
C GLU A 30 -6.19 -0.53 3.38
N PHE A 31 -6.49 -1.01 2.18
CA PHE A 31 -5.84 -0.58 0.94
C PHE A 31 -6.67 0.46 0.22
N PHE A 32 -6.00 1.47 -0.31
CA PHE A 32 -6.58 2.51 -1.15
C PHE A 32 -5.79 2.61 -2.45
N THR A 33 -6.47 2.86 -3.55
CA THR A 33 -5.85 3.16 -4.85
C THR A 33 -5.52 4.65 -5.01
N ASP A 34 -5.98 5.47 -4.07
CA ASP A 34 -5.85 6.93 -4.07
C ASP A 34 -5.25 7.39 -2.75
N GLU A 35 -4.23 8.24 -2.84
CA GLU A 35 -3.46 8.69 -1.69
C GLU A 35 -4.29 9.63 -0.79
N ASP A 36 -5.11 10.49 -1.37
CA ASP A 36 -5.93 11.45 -0.62
C ASP A 36 -7.01 10.73 0.17
N TYR A 37 -7.62 9.68 -0.41
CA TYR A 37 -8.55 8.82 0.33
C TYR A 37 -7.86 8.09 1.48
N CYS A 38 -6.64 7.57 1.27
CA CYS A 38 -5.87 6.95 2.34
C CYS A 38 -5.60 7.95 3.46
N LYS A 39 -5.15 9.17 3.13
CA LYS A 39 -4.90 10.25 4.08
C LYS A 39 -6.15 10.67 4.86
N ASN A 40 -7.31 10.71 4.20
CA ASN A 40 -8.58 11.05 4.83
C ASN A 40 -9.12 9.94 5.75
N SER A 41 -8.74 8.68 5.51
CA SER A 41 -9.04 7.55 6.39
C SER A 41 -8.20 7.56 7.68
N LEU A 42 -7.02 8.19 7.65
CA LEU A 42 -6.10 8.21 8.79
C LEU A 42 -6.57 9.22 9.84
N GLN A 43 -6.62 8.75 11.09
CA GLN A 43 -6.90 9.63 12.21
C GLN A 43 -5.75 10.63 12.39
N LYS A 44 -6.09 11.87 12.65
CA LYS A 44 -5.12 12.90 13.01
C LYS A 44 -4.76 12.76 14.48
N ASP A 45 -3.48 12.84 14.80
CA ASP A 45 -3.05 12.91 16.20
C ASP A 45 -3.39 14.28 16.83
N LYS A 46 -3.07 14.44 18.12
CA LYS A 46 -3.35 15.66 18.89
C LYS A 46 -2.65 16.90 18.34
N ASP A 47 -1.59 16.72 17.56
CA ASP A 47 -0.81 17.76 16.90
C ASP A 47 -1.27 18.00 15.45
N GLY A 48 -2.33 17.32 15.01
CA GLY A 48 -2.88 17.42 13.67
C GLY A 48 -2.08 16.68 12.60
N LYS A 49 -1.08 15.86 12.99
CA LYS A 49 -0.33 15.03 12.05
C LYS A 49 -1.14 13.79 11.69
N ILE A 50 -1.10 13.46 10.40
CA ILE A 50 -1.72 12.27 9.86
C ILE A 50 -0.85 11.07 10.25
N GLU A 51 -1.47 9.98 10.71
CA GLU A 51 -0.75 8.74 10.96
C GLU A 51 0.00 8.26 9.70
N ALA A 52 1.09 7.50 9.89
CA ALA A 52 1.87 6.99 8.77
C ALA A 52 1.09 5.92 7.98
N TYR A 53 1.22 5.96 6.65
CA TYR A 53 0.74 4.95 5.71
C TYR A 53 1.92 4.39 4.90
N GLU A 54 1.74 3.21 4.32
CA GLU A 54 2.74 2.58 3.46
C GLU A 54 2.30 2.64 2.00
N THR A 55 3.23 2.95 1.09
CA THR A 55 2.97 2.94 -0.36
C THR A 55 3.59 1.69 -0.96
N LEU A 56 2.76 0.83 -1.54
CA LEU A 56 3.16 -0.34 -2.30
C LEU A 56 3.03 -0.02 -3.78
N LYS A 57 4.15 0.11 -4.48
CA LYS A 57 4.17 0.34 -5.93
C LYS A 57 4.31 -0.98 -6.66
N ARG A 58 3.62 -1.11 -7.79
CA ARG A 58 3.69 -2.29 -8.67
C ARG A 58 5.14 -2.65 -9.03
N GLU A 59 5.92 -1.66 -9.47
CA GLU A 59 7.32 -1.85 -9.87
C GLU A 59 8.18 -2.45 -8.73
N THR A 60 7.98 -1.99 -7.50
CA THR A 60 8.76 -2.41 -6.34
C THR A 60 8.41 -3.81 -5.83
N LEU A 61 7.18 -4.29 -6.09
CA LEU A 61 6.76 -5.65 -5.73
C LEU A 61 7.26 -6.67 -6.76
N ASN A 62 7.23 -6.35 -8.06
CA ASN A 62 7.76 -7.22 -9.12
C ASN A 62 9.28 -7.42 -9.03
N LEU A 63 10.01 -6.47 -8.45
CA LEU A 63 11.46 -6.57 -8.22
C LEU A 63 11.85 -7.59 -7.12
N LYS A 64 10.93 -7.89 -6.18
CA LYS A 64 11.22 -8.83 -5.09
C LYS A 64 11.06 -10.30 -5.46
N GLU A 65 10.26 -10.63 -6.46
CA GLU A 65 10.20 -12.02 -6.97
C GLU A 65 11.40 -12.42 -7.84
N ASN A 66 12.19 -11.45 -8.32
CA ASN A 66 13.35 -11.72 -9.19
C ASN A 66 14.71 -11.51 -8.51
N SER A 67 14.75 -11.27 -7.19
CA SER A 67 16.00 -10.98 -6.44
C SER A 67 16.43 -12.10 -5.48
N ASP A 68 15.80 -13.27 -5.53
CA ASP A 68 16.14 -14.47 -4.74
C ASP A 68 16.49 -15.68 -5.65
N VAL A 69 17.22 -15.44 -6.75
CA VAL A 69 17.89 -16.48 -7.57
C VAL A 69 19.40 -16.29 -7.51
#